data_AF-A0A7H0GVA1-F1
#
_entry.id   AF-A0A7H0GVA1-F1
#
_cell.length_a   1.000
_cell.length_b   1.000
_cell.length_c   1.000
_cell.angle_alpha   90.00
_cell.angle_beta   90.00
_cell.angle_gamma   90.00
#
_symmetry.space_group_name_H-M   'P 1'
#
loop_
_entity.id
_entity.type
_entity.pdbx_description
1 polymer ?
#
loop_
_entity_poly.entity_id
_entity_poly.type
_entity_poly.pdbx_seq_one_letter_code
_entity_poly.pdbx_strand_id
1 'polypeptide(L)'
;MTIRPGLPAAWNNASLTVPDIDFDFKRQGPRDAYSITPRFAKPLQLRLQAQARAENIQSVIVNGQVATWQSVDTAVGQPVVEISSAPAAKHEVVITWQGAAPDTATLAPVYTVGSPLEVRFPRATITKVFDPQQVLRNATPNGSVLTAQIAGQKGARTAFVQLRQGGLTWWKPLPIEVREAVEIIAEKAPQPNGMRFLVQNNTSDVTAKVTVGNGRKPYITNVKIPRGTTAEVTVPAASVVPGSNVVTVEWDKGRVVEKVITWDSPKPAKTRYETINLAPHFNDQVTRIFQNEYLSPRPEGPTLQLPTQGIGNWCYPLTQAVIDDTGLRQLAGAKMKSRCPGERPCARPARPERRTFCSCRSGITTPTRPRCRWGANPATLTC
;
A
#
# COMPACT_ATOMS: atom_id res chain seq x y z
N MET A 1 -31.47 -16.75 -16.66
CA MET A 1 -31.14 -15.41 -16.12
C MET A 1 -30.52 -15.58 -14.74
N THR A 2 -29.42 -14.90 -14.46
CA THR A 2 -28.73 -14.97 -13.15
C THR A 2 -28.87 -13.64 -12.43
N ILE A 3 -29.35 -13.65 -11.19
CA ILE A 3 -29.50 -12.45 -10.35
C ILE A 3 -28.65 -12.60 -9.09
N ARG A 4 -27.76 -11.63 -8.84
CA ARG A 4 -26.78 -11.63 -7.73
C ARG A 4 -26.92 -10.34 -6.91
N PRO A 5 -27.94 -10.21 -6.05
CA PRO A 5 -28.15 -8.99 -5.29
C PRO A 5 -27.03 -8.77 -4.27
N GLY A 6 -26.32 -7.65 -4.38
CA GLY A 6 -25.30 -7.19 -3.44
C GLY A 6 -25.86 -6.23 -2.38
N LEU A 7 -27.03 -6.55 -1.81
CA LEU A 7 -27.75 -5.65 -0.91
C LEU A 7 -27.01 -5.49 0.44
N PRO A 8 -26.86 -4.28 0.98
CA PRO A 8 -26.28 -4.07 2.31
C PRO A 8 -27.03 -4.86 3.40
N ALA A 9 -26.29 -5.39 4.38
CA ALA A 9 -26.86 -6.22 5.43
C ALA A 9 -27.93 -5.49 6.27
N ALA A 10 -27.82 -4.16 6.40
CA ALA A 10 -28.74 -3.31 7.14
C ALA A 10 -30.07 -3.05 6.42
N TRP A 11 -30.18 -3.36 5.11
CA TRP A 11 -31.37 -3.05 4.35
C TRP A 11 -32.46 -4.11 4.57
N ASN A 12 -33.66 -3.64 4.89
CA ASN A 12 -34.85 -4.48 5.00
C ASN A 12 -35.69 -4.50 3.73
N ASN A 13 -35.43 -3.61 2.78
CA ASN A 13 -36.13 -3.54 1.52
C ASN A 13 -35.27 -2.86 0.45
N ALA A 14 -35.50 -3.23 -0.81
CA ALA A 14 -34.92 -2.58 -1.97
C ALA A 14 -35.82 -2.84 -3.17
N SER A 15 -35.92 -1.88 -4.10
CA SER A 15 -36.60 -2.07 -5.37
C SER A 15 -35.80 -1.44 -6.52
N LEU A 16 -35.93 -2.02 -7.71
CA LEU A 16 -35.29 -1.56 -8.93
C LEU A 16 -36.20 -1.88 -10.11
N THR A 17 -36.54 -0.85 -10.88
CA THR A 17 -37.24 -1.00 -12.17
C THR A 17 -36.34 -0.48 -13.26
N VAL A 18 -35.99 -1.37 -14.20
CA VAL A 18 -35.27 -1.05 -15.44
C VAL A 18 -36.00 -1.69 -16.62
N PRO A 19 -35.67 -1.37 -17.88
CA PRO A 19 -36.41 -1.89 -19.02
C PRO A 19 -36.58 -3.42 -19.01
N ASP A 20 -35.53 -4.15 -18.65
CA ASP A 20 -35.49 -5.61 -18.72
C ASP A 20 -36.09 -6.33 -17.49
N ILE A 21 -36.18 -5.66 -16.34
CA ILE A 21 -36.52 -6.33 -15.07
C ILE A 21 -37.11 -5.37 -14.03
N ASP A 22 -38.15 -5.85 -13.34
CA ASP A 22 -38.53 -5.35 -12.02
C ASP A 22 -37.97 -6.29 -10.94
N PHE A 23 -37.33 -5.69 -9.95
CA PHE A 23 -36.78 -6.39 -8.80
C PHE A 23 -37.31 -5.73 -7.52
N ASP A 24 -37.87 -6.54 -6.63
CA ASP A 24 -38.29 -6.14 -5.30
C ASP A 24 -37.73 -7.11 -4.27
N PHE A 25 -37.25 -6.55 -3.17
CA PHE A 25 -36.74 -7.27 -2.02
C PHE A 25 -37.40 -6.76 -0.74
N LYS A 26 -37.80 -7.68 0.13
CA LYS A 26 -38.27 -7.40 1.49
C LYS A 26 -37.72 -8.43 2.47
N ARG A 27 -37.30 -7.95 3.63
CA ARG A 27 -36.80 -8.75 4.75
C ARG A 27 -37.62 -8.48 5.99
N GLN A 28 -38.05 -9.55 6.64
CA GLN A 28 -38.80 -9.54 7.89
C GLN A 28 -38.25 -10.62 8.80
N GLY A 29 -37.43 -10.22 9.77
CA GLY A 29 -36.74 -11.15 10.68
C GLY A 29 -35.87 -12.17 9.92
N PRO A 30 -36.14 -13.48 10.05
CA PRO A 30 -35.40 -14.53 9.34
C PRO A 30 -35.85 -14.73 7.88
N ARG A 31 -36.89 -14.03 7.43
CA ARG A 31 -37.47 -14.22 6.09
C ARG A 31 -36.97 -13.16 5.12
N ASP A 32 -36.38 -13.60 4.02
CA ASP A 32 -36.03 -12.77 2.87
C ASP A 32 -36.95 -13.14 1.69
N ALA A 33 -37.60 -12.17 1.09
CA ALA A 33 -38.52 -12.34 -0.04
C ALA A 33 -38.06 -11.51 -1.22
N TYR A 34 -37.96 -12.15 -2.39
CA TYR A 34 -37.58 -11.56 -3.67
C TYR A 34 -38.74 -11.73 -4.64
N SER A 35 -39.13 -10.64 -5.31
CA SER A 35 -40.07 -10.64 -6.42
C SER A 35 -39.34 -10.12 -7.65
N ILE A 36 -39.23 -10.95 -8.68
CA ILE A 36 -38.44 -10.68 -9.87
C ILE A 36 -39.33 -10.89 -11.08
N THR A 37 -39.56 -9.83 -11.85
CA THR A 37 -40.40 -9.86 -13.06
C THR A 37 -39.55 -9.47 -14.27
N PRO A 38 -39.02 -10.46 -15.03
CA PRO A 38 -38.28 -10.19 -16.25
C PRO A 38 -39.23 -9.76 -17.38
N ARG A 39 -38.78 -8.85 -18.24
CA ARG A 39 -39.54 -8.37 -19.42
C ARG A 39 -38.97 -8.88 -20.75
N PHE A 40 -38.24 -9.99 -20.71
CA PHE A 40 -37.73 -10.63 -21.93
C PHE A 40 -38.85 -11.28 -22.74
N ALA A 41 -38.66 -11.39 -24.06
CA ALA A 41 -39.65 -11.98 -24.98
C ALA A 41 -40.03 -13.44 -24.65
N LYS A 42 -39.18 -14.17 -23.93
CA LYS A 42 -39.44 -15.54 -23.48
C LYS A 42 -39.27 -15.63 -21.96
N PRO A 43 -40.13 -16.39 -21.25
CA PRO A 43 -39.90 -16.73 -19.86
C PRO A 43 -38.55 -17.41 -19.69
N LEU A 44 -37.74 -16.94 -18.74
CA LEU A 44 -36.40 -17.47 -18.49
C LEU A 44 -36.36 -18.20 -17.15
N GLN A 45 -35.50 -19.21 -17.07
CA GLN A 45 -35.13 -19.82 -15.80
C GLN A 45 -34.42 -18.79 -14.90
N LEU A 46 -34.81 -18.68 -13.62
CA LEU A 46 -34.07 -17.89 -12.64
C LEU A 46 -32.98 -18.74 -11.97
N ARG A 47 -31.80 -18.15 -11.85
CA ARG A 47 -30.72 -18.57 -10.95
C ARG A 47 -30.43 -17.43 -9.99
N LEU A 48 -31.00 -17.48 -8.80
CA LEU A 48 -30.79 -16.47 -7.76
C LEU A 48 -29.61 -16.88 -6.89
N GLN A 49 -28.61 -16.01 -6.75
CA GLN A 49 -27.49 -16.21 -5.82
C GLN A 49 -27.58 -15.18 -4.69
N ALA A 50 -28.16 -15.58 -3.56
CA ALA A 50 -28.41 -14.72 -2.41
C ALA A 50 -27.34 -14.91 -1.33
N GLN A 51 -26.89 -13.81 -0.72
CA GLN A 51 -25.98 -13.88 0.44
C GLN A 51 -26.70 -14.54 1.61
N ALA A 52 -26.08 -15.56 2.19
CA ALA A 52 -26.64 -16.30 3.31
C ALA A 52 -26.48 -15.53 4.62
N ARG A 53 -27.51 -15.56 5.44
CA ARG A 53 -27.58 -14.82 6.73
C ARG A 53 -27.51 -15.70 7.95
N ALA A 54 -27.70 -17.01 7.78
CA ALA A 54 -27.61 -17.99 8.84
C ALA A 54 -27.07 -19.31 8.29
N GLU A 55 -26.50 -20.12 9.16
CA GLU A 55 -25.85 -21.41 8.86
C GLU A 55 -26.78 -22.48 8.27
N ASN A 56 -28.08 -22.35 8.50
CA ASN A 56 -29.09 -23.23 7.94
C ASN A 56 -30.21 -22.43 7.24
N ILE A 57 -30.92 -23.12 6.36
CA ILE A 57 -32.15 -22.64 5.74
C ILE A 57 -33.28 -23.56 6.19
N GLN A 58 -34.28 -22.99 6.86
CA GLN A 58 -35.48 -23.71 7.28
C GLN A 58 -36.33 -24.10 6.05
N SER A 59 -36.48 -23.20 5.09
CA SER A 59 -37.21 -23.45 3.85
C SER A 59 -36.81 -22.49 2.73
N VAL A 60 -36.91 -22.98 1.50
CA VAL A 60 -36.93 -22.16 0.29
C VAL A 60 -38.23 -22.45 -0.45
N ILE A 61 -38.97 -21.40 -0.79
CA ILE A 61 -40.20 -21.49 -1.58
C ILE A 61 -40.00 -20.67 -2.84
N VAL A 62 -40.22 -21.27 -4.00
CA VAL A 62 -40.16 -20.62 -5.31
C VAL A 62 -41.53 -20.78 -5.96
N ASN A 63 -42.20 -19.67 -6.28
CA ASN A 63 -43.53 -19.65 -6.89
C ASN A 63 -44.55 -20.54 -6.14
N GLY A 64 -44.51 -20.51 -4.80
CA GLY A 64 -45.40 -21.30 -3.94
C GLY A 64 -45.00 -22.76 -3.73
N GLN A 65 -43.98 -23.27 -4.42
CA GLN A 65 -43.50 -24.65 -4.27
C GLN A 65 -42.19 -24.71 -3.48
N VAL A 66 -41.99 -25.78 -2.71
CA VAL A 66 -40.72 -26.02 -2.01
C VAL A 66 -39.62 -26.24 -3.04
N ALA A 67 -38.51 -25.52 -2.88
CA ALA A 67 -37.35 -25.61 -3.76
C ALA A 67 -36.10 -26.05 -2.99
N THR A 68 -35.16 -26.66 -3.72
CA THR A 68 -33.84 -26.96 -3.21
C THR A 68 -32.89 -25.77 -3.43
N TRP A 69 -31.78 -25.78 -2.69
CA TRP A 69 -30.73 -24.80 -2.80
C TRP A 69 -29.37 -25.49 -2.76
N GLN A 70 -28.33 -24.82 -3.24
CA GLN A 70 -26.95 -25.27 -3.15
C GLN A 70 -26.03 -24.15 -2.66
N SER A 71 -25.02 -24.47 -1.86
CA SER A 71 -23.99 -23.50 -1.49
C SER A 71 -23.06 -23.24 -2.69
N VAL A 72 -22.75 -21.98 -2.95
CA VAL A 72 -21.74 -21.59 -3.94
C VAL A 72 -20.37 -21.62 -3.27
N ASP A 73 -19.63 -22.71 -3.44
CA ASP A 73 -18.34 -22.97 -2.77
C ASP A 73 -17.20 -22.01 -3.16
N THR A 74 -17.36 -21.30 -4.28
CA THR A 74 -16.48 -20.25 -4.79
C THR A 74 -16.83 -18.86 -4.27
N ALA A 75 -17.87 -18.70 -3.46
CA ALA A 75 -18.23 -17.42 -2.87
C ALA A 75 -17.09 -16.87 -1.99
N VAL A 76 -16.81 -15.57 -2.10
CA VAL A 76 -15.75 -14.89 -1.33
C VAL A 76 -16.36 -13.83 -0.41
N GLY A 77 -15.86 -13.76 0.82
CA GLY A 77 -16.26 -12.78 1.84
C GLY A 77 -17.44 -13.24 2.70
N GLN A 78 -18.53 -13.65 2.05
CA GLN A 78 -19.75 -14.14 2.67
C GLN A 78 -20.25 -15.40 1.94
N PRO A 79 -20.92 -16.33 2.65
CA PRO A 79 -21.56 -17.46 2.00
C PRO A 79 -22.71 -17.03 1.10
N VAL A 80 -22.90 -17.76 0.02
CA VAL A 80 -23.95 -17.52 -0.97
C VAL A 80 -24.66 -18.83 -1.25
N VAL A 81 -25.99 -18.78 -1.29
CA VAL A 81 -26.82 -19.90 -1.74
C VAL A 81 -27.37 -19.61 -3.12
N GLU A 82 -27.40 -20.63 -3.96
CA GLU A 82 -28.00 -20.60 -5.27
C GLU A 82 -29.34 -21.36 -5.26
N ILE A 83 -30.37 -20.70 -5.77
CA ILE A 83 -31.73 -21.21 -5.87
C ILE A 83 -32.14 -21.10 -7.34
N SER A 84 -32.68 -22.19 -7.88
CA SER A 84 -33.16 -22.26 -9.25
C SER A 84 -34.68 -22.33 -9.30
N SER A 85 -35.28 -21.75 -10.34
CA SER A 85 -36.71 -21.89 -10.64
C SER A 85 -36.93 -22.60 -11.97
N ALA A 86 -38.17 -22.97 -12.28
CA ALA A 86 -38.60 -23.17 -13.67
C ALA A 86 -38.73 -21.81 -14.40
N PRO A 87 -38.76 -21.79 -15.75
CA PRO A 87 -39.08 -20.58 -16.50
C PRO A 87 -40.45 -20.01 -16.11
N ALA A 88 -40.52 -18.71 -15.82
CA ALA A 88 -41.76 -18.04 -15.44
C ALA A 88 -41.75 -16.56 -15.86
N ALA A 89 -42.93 -15.95 -15.98
CA ALA A 89 -43.06 -14.51 -16.21
C ALA A 89 -42.77 -13.69 -14.94
N LYS A 90 -42.95 -14.29 -13.76
CA LYS A 90 -42.63 -13.74 -12.46
C LYS A 90 -42.02 -14.84 -11.59
N HIS A 91 -40.99 -14.48 -10.83
CA HIS A 91 -40.36 -15.35 -9.85
C HIS A 91 -40.54 -14.75 -8.46
N GLU A 92 -41.20 -15.49 -7.58
CA GLU A 92 -41.31 -15.18 -6.17
C GLU A 92 -40.47 -16.18 -5.39
N VAL A 93 -39.39 -15.71 -4.77
CA VAL A 93 -38.48 -16.54 -3.98
C VAL A 93 -38.55 -16.09 -2.53
N VAL A 94 -38.86 -17.01 -1.64
CA VAL A 94 -38.87 -16.79 -0.19
C VAL A 94 -37.87 -17.73 0.45
N ILE A 95 -36.93 -17.16 1.20
CA ILE A 95 -35.92 -17.89 1.97
C ILE A 95 -36.19 -17.63 3.44
N THR A 96 -36.34 -18.69 4.23
CA THR A 96 -36.46 -18.60 5.69
C THR A 96 -35.17 -19.13 6.31
N TRP A 97 -34.37 -18.23 6.87
CA TRP A 97 -33.08 -18.52 7.50
C TRP A 97 -33.25 -19.13 8.91
N GLN A 98 -32.33 -19.99 9.32
CA GLN A 98 -32.32 -20.59 10.66
C GLN A 98 -30.90 -20.76 11.20
N GLY A 99 -30.74 -20.55 12.51
CA GLY A 99 -29.47 -20.75 13.19
C GLY A 99 -28.59 -19.51 13.25
N ALA A 100 -27.32 -19.71 13.55
CA ALA A 100 -26.37 -18.64 13.81
C ALA A 100 -25.89 -17.96 12.51
N ALA A 101 -25.54 -16.68 12.58
CA ALA A 101 -24.95 -15.96 11.46
C ALA A 101 -23.62 -16.58 10.98
N PRO A 102 -23.25 -16.41 9.69
CA PRO A 102 -21.96 -16.81 9.16
C PRO A 102 -20.81 -16.32 10.02
N ASP A 103 -19.83 -17.19 10.23
CA ASP A 103 -18.78 -16.92 11.19
C ASP A 103 -17.77 -15.87 10.72
N THR A 104 -17.19 -15.17 11.69
CA THR A 104 -16.21 -14.11 11.47
C THR A 104 -15.06 -14.25 12.44
N ALA A 105 -13.87 -13.81 12.06
CA ALA A 105 -12.72 -13.74 12.94
C ALA A 105 -12.20 -12.31 13.05
N THR A 106 -11.70 -11.97 14.24
CA THR A 106 -10.95 -10.74 14.48
C THR A 106 -9.48 -11.04 14.38
N LEU A 107 -8.75 -10.30 13.55
CA LEU A 107 -7.30 -10.39 13.43
C LEU A 107 -6.64 -9.23 14.17
N ALA A 108 -5.36 -9.38 14.51
CA ALA A 108 -4.58 -8.27 15.02
C ALA A 108 -4.43 -7.19 13.93
N PRO A 109 -4.38 -5.90 14.31
CA PRO A 109 -4.30 -4.80 13.34
C PRO A 109 -2.96 -4.75 12.60
N VAL A 110 -1.89 -5.31 13.19
CA VAL A 110 -0.53 -5.34 12.63
C VAL A 110 0.15 -6.63 13.04
N TYR A 111 0.89 -7.20 12.08
CA TYR A 111 1.81 -8.32 12.26
C TYR A 111 3.22 -7.94 11.83
N THR A 112 4.22 -8.65 12.36
CA THR A 112 5.62 -8.51 11.97
C THR A 112 6.11 -9.81 11.34
N VAL A 113 7.10 -9.74 10.44
CA VAL A 113 7.67 -10.94 9.80
C VAL A 113 8.22 -11.89 10.88
N GLY A 114 7.86 -13.17 10.79
CA GLY A 114 8.21 -14.21 11.76
C GLY A 114 7.30 -14.31 12.98
N SER A 115 6.37 -13.36 13.18
CA SER A 115 5.41 -13.46 14.29
C SER A 115 4.38 -14.58 14.06
N PRO A 116 3.86 -15.20 15.14
CA PRO A 116 2.82 -16.20 15.01
C PRO A 116 1.48 -15.55 14.63
N LEU A 117 0.71 -16.26 13.81
CA LEU A 117 -0.68 -15.99 13.51
C LEU A 117 -1.54 -17.12 14.07
N GLU A 118 -2.54 -16.78 14.87
CA GLU A 118 -3.64 -17.66 15.24
C GLU A 118 -4.95 -16.96 14.88
N VAL A 119 -5.80 -17.62 14.08
CA VAL A 119 -7.14 -17.12 13.71
C VAL A 119 -8.16 -18.18 14.07
N ARG A 120 -9.22 -17.81 14.79
CA ARG A 120 -10.26 -18.73 15.27
C ARG A 120 -11.62 -18.38 14.70
N PHE A 121 -12.33 -19.40 14.24
CA PHE A 121 -13.72 -19.35 13.76
C PHE A 121 -14.60 -20.24 14.64
N PRO A 122 -15.13 -19.75 15.78
CA PRO A 122 -15.83 -20.57 16.77
C PRO A 122 -17.01 -21.40 16.25
N ARG A 123 -17.63 -21.01 15.13
CA ARG A 123 -18.82 -21.64 14.55
C ARG A 123 -18.56 -22.27 13.18
N ALA A 124 -17.34 -22.20 12.66
CA ALA A 124 -17.00 -22.76 11.36
C ALA A 124 -15.76 -23.66 11.42
N THR A 125 -15.69 -24.63 10.50
CA THR A 125 -14.50 -25.46 10.27
C THR A 125 -13.76 -24.96 9.05
N ILE A 126 -12.44 -24.88 9.15
CA ILE A 126 -11.55 -24.53 8.05
C ILE A 126 -11.29 -25.76 7.20
N THR A 127 -11.68 -25.72 5.93
CA THR A 127 -11.52 -26.84 5.00
C THR A 127 -10.32 -26.70 4.09
N LYS A 128 -9.95 -25.46 3.73
CA LYS A 128 -8.80 -25.15 2.85
C LYS A 128 -8.14 -23.84 3.25
N VAL A 129 -6.87 -23.69 2.89
CA VAL A 129 -6.11 -22.44 2.98
C VAL A 129 -5.59 -22.11 1.57
N PHE A 130 -5.75 -20.86 1.15
CA PHE A 130 -5.24 -20.35 -0.12
C PHE A 130 -4.54 -19.01 0.12
N ASP A 131 -3.23 -18.97 -0.11
CA ASP A 131 -2.41 -17.78 0.12
C ASP A 131 -1.62 -17.43 -1.15
N PRO A 132 -2.21 -16.63 -2.07
CA PRO A 132 -1.55 -16.24 -3.31
C PRO A 132 -0.41 -15.24 -3.09
N GLN A 133 -0.36 -14.58 -1.93
CA GLN A 133 0.65 -13.56 -1.63
C GLN A 133 1.80 -14.09 -0.76
N GLN A 134 1.78 -15.38 -0.40
CA GLN A 134 2.80 -16.06 0.40
C GLN A 134 3.10 -15.33 1.72
N VAL A 135 2.06 -14.76 2.34
CA VAL A 135 2.13 -14.08 3.65
C VAL A 135 2.12 -15.07 4.82
N LEU A 136 1.74 -16.33 4.59
CA LEU A 136 1.69 -17.38 5.58
C LEU A 136 2.76 -18.43 5.31
N ARG A 137 3.51 -18.80 6.34
CA ARG A 137 4.43 -19.93 6.36
C ARG A 137 3.92 -20.98 7.34
N ASN A 138 4.00 -22.25 6.97
CA ASN A 138 3.55 -23.40 7.78
C ASN A 138 2.09 -23.29 8.24
N ALA A 139 1.22 -22.79 7.36
CA ALA A 139 -0.21 -22.63 7.63
C ALA A 139 -0.86 -24.00 7.86
N THR A 140 -1.36 -24.23 9.07
CA THR A 140 -1.93 -25.50 9.51
C THR A 140 -3.36 -25.28 10.00
N PRO A 141 -4.39 -25.65 9.23
CA PRO A 141 -5.76 -25.65 9.71
C PRO A 141 -6.00 -26.82 10.67
N ASN A 142 -6.59 -26.55 11.83
CA ASN A 142 -7.01 -27.54 12.81
C ASN A 142 -8.45 -27.24 13.26
N GLY A 143 -9.42 -27.88 12.62
CA GLY A 143 -10.83 -27.65 12.91
C GLY A 143 -11.22 -26.19 12.66
N SER A 144 -11.50 -25.45 13.73
CA SER A 144 -11.89 -24.03 13.72
C SER A 144 -10.72 -23.05 13.84
N VAL A 145 -9.48 -23.53 13.98
CA VAL A 145 -8.30 -22.69 14.23
C VAL A 145 -7.31 -22.82 13.09
N LEU A 146 -6.84 -21.69 12.56
CA LEU A 146 -5.68 -21.62 11.68
C LEU A 146 -4.48 -21.14 12.51
N THR A 147 -3.38 -21.90 12.48
CA THR A 147 -2.07 -21.43 12.96
C THR A 147 -1.10 -21.27 11.80
N ALA A 148 -0.28 -20.22 11.83
CA ALA A 148 0.76 -19.98 10.83
C ALA A 148 1.87 -19.08 11.41
N GLN A 149 2.95 -18.89 10.65
CA GLN A 149 3.91 -17.81 10.85
C GLN A 149 3.76 -16.77 9.75
N ILE A 150 3.87 -15.49 10.11
CA ILE A 150 3.83 -14.40 9.15
C ILE A 150 5.13 -14.37 8.35
N ALA A 151 4.99 -14.34 7.03
CA ALA A 151 6.06 -14.35 6.05
C ALA A 151 5.75 -13.33 4.94
N GLY A 152 6.56 -13.35 3.88
CA GLY A 152 6.35 -12.52 2.70
C GLY A 152 6.79 -11.06 2.88
N GLN A 153 6.29 -10.22 1.98
CA GLN A 153 6.66 -8.81 1.89
C GLN A 153 5.76 -7.92 2.78
N LYS A 154 6.32 -6.79 3.20
CA LYS A 154 5.63 -5.74 3.96
C LYS A 154 4.41 -5.16 3.24
N GLY A 155 3.51 -4.55 3.99
CA GLY A 155 2.30 -3.89 3.53
C GLY A 155 1.04 -4.73 3.73
N ALA A 156 -0.06 -4.25 3.15
CA ALA A 156 -1.35 -4.93 3.19
C ALA A 156 -1.32 -6.20 2.34
N ARG A 157 -1.60 -7.33 2.97
CA ARG A 157 -1.63 -8.67 2.37
C ARG A 157 -2.98 -9.33 2.62
N THR A 158 -3.29 -10.33 1.80
CA THR A 158 -4.51 -11.11 1.95
C THR A 158 -4.26 -12.58 1.66
N ALA A 159 -4.57 -13.42 2.65
CA ALA A 159 -4.73 -14.85 2.49
C ALA A 159 -6.23 -15.19 2.59
N PHE A 160 -6.60 -16.42 2.25
CA PHE A 160 -7.98 -16.89 2.28
C PHE A 160 -8.07 -18.23 2.99
N VAL A 161 -9.14 -18.42 3.75
CA VAL A 161 -9.52 -19.73 4.30
C VAL A 161 -10.88 -20.09 3.78
N GLN A 162 -11.06 -21.32 3.31
CA GLN A 162 -12.39 -21.84 3.01
C GLN A 162 -13.00 -22.34 4.31
N LEU A 163 -14.18 -21.81 4.63
CA LEU A 163 -14.94 -22.14 5.82
C LEU A 163 -16.13 -23.01 5.46
N ARG A 164 -16.49 -23.93 6.36
CA ARG A 164 -17.74 -24.69 6.34
C ARG A 164 -18.48 -24.48 7.65
N GLN A 165 -19.73 -24.06 7.56
CA GLN A 165 -20.63 -23.88 8.70
C GLN A 165 -22.03 -24.34 8.30
N GLY A 166 -22.54 -25.37 8.97
CA GLY A 166 -23.78 -26.05 8.53
C GLY A 166 -23.66 -26.54 7.08
N GLY A 167 -24.64 -26.20 6.26
CA GLY A 167 -24.67 -26.51 4.83
C GLY A 167 -23.92 -25.49 3.94
N LEU A 168 -23.33 -24.45 4.52
CA LEU A 168 -22.65 -23.38 3.78
C LEU A 168 -21.15 -23.64 3.66
N THR A 169 -20.59 -23.28 2.51
CA THR A 169 -19.14 -23.26 2.24
C THR A 169 -18.77 -21.99 1.49
N TRP A 170 -17.74 -21.28 1.95
CA TRP A 170 -17.27 -20.04 1.31
C TRP A 170 -15.82 -19.73 1.66
N TRP A 171 -15.17 -18.89 0.85
CA TRP A 171 -13.84 -18.35 1.12
C TRP A 171 -13.94 -17.08 1.96
N LYS A 172 -13.29 -17.06 3.12
CA LYS A 172 -13.14 -15.89 3.98
C LYS A 172 -11.77 -15.26 3.76
N PRO A 173 -11.70 -13.97 3.37
CA PRO A 173 -10.43 -13.25 3.32
C PRO A 173 -9.90 -12.98 4.74
N LEU A 174 -8.59 -13.13 4.88
CA LEU A 174 -7.80 -12.79 6.05
C LEU A 174 -6.94 -11.56 5.70
N PRO A 175 -7.39 -10.34 6.03
CA PRO A 175 -6.58 -9.15 5.82
C PRO A 175 -5.44 -9.11 6.85
N ILE A 176 -4.20 -9.03 6.37
CA ILE A 176 -2.99 -9.08 7.20
C ILE A 176 -2.12 -7.88 6.84
N GLU A 177 -1.94 -6.97 7.79
CA GLU A 177 -1.03 -5.83 7.66
C GLU A 177 0.35 -6.22 8.19
N VAL A 178 1.36 -6.32 7.33
CA VAL A 178 2.73 -6.71 7.70
C VAL A 178 3.63 -5.49 7.78
N ARG A 179 4.20 -5.22 8.96
CA ARG A 179 5.13 -4.10 9.20
C ARG A 179 6.50 -4.59 9.67
N GLU A 180 7.47 -3.68 9.64
CA GLU A 180 8.76 -3.89 10.31
C GLU A 180 8.54 -4.06 11.82
N ALA A 181 9.36 -4.90 12.47
CA ALA A 181 9.29 -5.06 13.92
C ALA A 181 9.57 -3.75 14.65
N VAL A 182 10.56 -3.01 14.17
CA VAL A 182 10.89 -1.66 14.61
C VAL A 182 11.13 -0.80 13.37
N GLU A 183 10.52 0.38 13.33
CA GLU A 183 10.59 1.30 12.19
C GLU A 183 11.10 2.68 12.63
N ILE A 184 11.93 3.31 11.80
CA ILE A 184 12.39 4.68 11.97
C ILE A 184 11.50 5.60 11.12
N ILE A 185 10.74 6.47 11.77
CA ILE A 185 9.84 7.42 11.13
C ILE A 185 10.46 8.81 11.27
N ALA A 186 11.05 9.31 10.19
CA ALA A 186 11.63 10.65 10.14
C ALA A 186 10.70 11.64 9.44
N GLU A 187 10.55 12.82 10.03
CA GLU A 187 9.87 13.93 9.37
C GLU A 187 10.71 14.46 8.19
N LYS A 188 10.04 14.89 7.12
CA LYS A 188 10.68 15.58 5.99
C LYS A 188 10.75 17.10 6.19
N ALA A 189 10.20 17.61 7.28
CA ALA A 189 10.16 19.04 7.58
C ALA A 189 11.54 19.58 8.01
N PRO A 190 11.80 20.89 7.85
CA PRO A 190 13.03 21.51 8.31
C PRO A 190 13.28 21.33 9.82
N GLN A 191 14.50 20.91 10.18
CA GLN A 191 14.92 20.69 11.57
C GLN A 191 16.21 21.47 11.87
N PRO A 192 16.12 22.79 12.13
CA PRO A 192 17.31 23.66 12.25
C PRO A 192 18.17 23.38 13.49
N ASN A 193 17.58 22.77 14.52
CA ASN A 193 18.23 22.55 15.82
C ASN A 193 18.65 21.08 16.04
N GLY A 194 18.91 20.33 14.97
CA GLY A 194 19.41 18.96 15.03
C GLY A 194 18.54 17.99 14.25
N MET A 195 18.24 16.84 14.84
CA MET A 195 17.41 15.82 14.22
C MET A 195 16.39 15.26 15.20
N ARG A 196 15.17 15.08 14.72
CA ARG A 196 14.09 14.39 15.42
C ARG A 196 13.50 13.33 14.51
N PHE A 197 13.31 12.15 15.07
CA PHE A 197 12.61 11.05 14.44
C PHE A 197 11.93 10.21 15.51
N LEU A 198 10.90 9.48 15.11
CA LEU A 198 10.22 8.52 15.95
C LEU A 198 10.78 7.13 15.67
N VAL A 199 10.82 6.31 16.71
CA VAL A 199 11.06 4.87 16.60
C VAL A 199 9.75 4.17 16.98
N GLN A 200 9.09 3.56 16.00
CA GLN A 200 7.84 2.80 16.19
C GLN A 200 8.17 1.35 16.52
N ASN A 201 7.54 0.80 17.56
CA ASN A 201 7.63 -0.61 17.89
C ASN A 201 6.32 -1.34 17.54
N ASN A 202 6.40 -2.33 16.65
CA ASN A 202 5.26 -3.18 16.25
C ASN A 202 5.34 -4.60 16.84
N THR A 203 6.33 -4.87 17.71
CA THR A 203 6.55 -6.18 18.36
C THR A 203 6.34 -6.09 19.87
N SER A 204 6.85 -7.06 20.64
CA SER A 204 6.90 -7.01 22.10
C SER A 204 7.66 -5.77 22.60
N ASP A 205 7.57 -5.45 23.89
CA ASP A 205 8.35 -4.36 24.48
C ASP A 205 9.84 -4.46 24.11
N VAL A 206 10.42 -3.34 23.71
CA VAL A 206 11.80 -3.26 23.21
C VAL A 206 12.57 -2.22 24.01
N THR A 207 13.79 -2.57 24.43
CA THR A 207 14.83 -1.58 24.77
C THR A 207 15.78 -1.51 23.59
N ALA A 208 15.81 -0.38 22.91
CA ALA A 208 16.62 -0.20 21.71
C ALA A 208 17.80 0.74 21.95
N LYS A 209 18.97 0.36 21.45
CA LYS A 209 20.14 1.22 21.32
C LYS A 209 20.05 1.95 19.98
N VAL A 210 20.00 3.27 20.06
CA VAL A 210 19.94 4.15 18.89
C VAL A 210 21.30 4.79 18.69
N THR A 211 21.87 4.62 17.49
CA THR A 211 23.17 5.15 17.09
C THR A 211 22.98 6.05 15.87
N VAL A 212 23.42 7.30 15.94
CA VAL A 212 23.32 8.26 14.84
C VAL A 212 24.71 8.70 14.40
N GLY A 213 24.95 8.56 13.10
CA GLY A 213 26.22 8.85 12.44
C GLY A 213 27.17 7.65 12.35
N ASN A 214 28.04 7.67 11.34
CA ASN A 214 29.05 6.62 11.08
C ASN A 214 30.49 7.10 11.41
N GLY A 215 30.62 8.20 12.16
CA GLY A 215 31.90 8.82 12.48
C GLY A 215 32.60 8.18 13.69
N ARG A 216 33.79 8.70 14.05
CA ARG A 216 34.56 8.26 15.23
C ARG A 216 33.87 8.54 16.58
N LYS A 217 32.86 9.42 16.59
CA LYS A 217 32.08 9.81 17.77
C LYS A 217 30.59 9.85 17.39
N PRO A 218 29.94 8.69 17.23
CA PRO A 218 28.50 8.66 16.95
C PRO A 218 27.72 9.10 18.19
N TYR A 219 26.54 9.66 17.98
CA TYR A 219 25.60 9.87 19.08
C TYR A 219 24.92 8.54 19.42
N ILE A 220 24.88 8.19 20.70
CA ILE A 220 24.29 6.95 21.18
C ILE A 220 23.32 7.27 22.31
N THR A 221 22.11 6.71 22.24
CA THR A 221 21.12 6.76 23.32
C THR A 221 20.38 5.43 23.39
N ASN A 222 19.79 5.13 24.55
CA ASN A 222 18.93 3.96 24.73
C ASN A 222 17.50 4.43 24.98
N VAL A 223 16.54 3.82 24.29
CA VAL A 223 15.12 4.13 24.43
C VAL A 223 14.33 2.88 24.76
N LYS A 224 13.41 2.99 25.72
CA LYS A 224 12.42 1.94 26.01
C LYS A 224 11.16 2.26 25.23
N ILE A 225 10.68 1.30 24.45
CA ILE A 225 9.54 1.47 23.55
C ILE A 225 8.55 0.33 23.83
N PRO A 226 7.47 0.59 24.59
CA PRO A 226 6.39 -0.37 24.77
C PRO A 226 5.78 -0.85 23.45
N ARG A 227 5.21 -2.05 23.45
CA ARG A 227 4.52 -2.63 22.29
C ARG A 227 3.48 -1.68 21.71
N GLY A 228 3.52 -1.47 20.39
CA GLY A 228 2.55 -0.67 19.66
C GLY A 228 2.71 0.85 19.83
N THR A 229 3.77 1.29 20.51
CA THR A 229 4.01 2.72 20.78
C THR A 229 5.21 3.26 20.01
N THR A 230 5.39 4.58 20.07
CA THR A 230 6.53 5.31 19.50
C THR A 230 7.37 5.95 20.60
N ALA A 231 8.68 5.99 20.41
CA ALA A 231 9.58 6.85 21.18
C ALA A 231 10.18 7.93 20.27
N GLU A 232 10.14 9.19 20.72
CA GLU A 232 10.84 10.28 20.04
C GLU A 232 12.32 10.28 20.42
N VAL A 233 13.20 10.39 19.42
CA VAL A 233 14.63 10.57 19.61
C VAL A 233 15.02 11.95 19.10
N THR A 234 15.57 12.76 20.00
CA THR A 234 16.15 14.07 19.67
C THR A 234 17.67 13.99 19.68
N VAL A 235 18.28 14.27 18.54
CA VAL A 235 19.74 14.28 18.35
C VAL A 235 20.22 15.73 18.27
N PRO A 236 21.21 16.14 19.09
CA PRO A 236 21.76 17.48 19.06
C PRO A 236 22.37 17.84 17.70
N ALA A 237 22.28 19.11 17.30
CA ALA A 237 22.89 19.64 16.07
C ALA A 237 24.39 19.34 15.92
N ALA A 238 25.13 19.29 17.04
CA ALA A 238 26.56 18.97 17.04
C ALA A 238 26.87 17.51 16.65
N SER A 239 25.87 16.63 16.67
CA SER A 239 25.99 15.20 16.39
C SER A 239 25.46 14.78 15.02
N VAL A 240 24.96 15.73 14.22
CA VAL A 240 24.41 15.49 12.89
C VAL A 240 25.17 16.27 11.84
N VAL A 241 25.15 15.78 10.60
CA VAL A 241 25.72 16.48 9.45
C VAL A 241 24.63 16.94 8.50
N PRO A 242 24.85 18.05 7.75
CA PRO A 242 23.95 18.43 6.67
C PRO A 242 23.84 17.29 5.64
N GLY A 243 22.61 16.94 5.26
CA GLY A 243 22.33 15.86 4.31
C GLY A 243 21.98 14.54 5.00
N SER A 244 22.49 13.42 4.49
CA SER A 244 22.11 12.08 4.97
C SER A 244 22.90 11.66 6.21
N ASN A 245 22.19 11.36 7.28
CA ASN A 245 22.73 10.75 8.50
C ASN A 245 22.23 9.32 8.61
N VAL A 246 23.12 8.39 8.92
CA VAL A 246 22.73 6.99 9.16
C VAL A 246 22.23 6.87 10.59
N VAL A 247 21.02 6.37 10.76
CA VAL A 247 20.40 6.02 12.03
C VAL A 247 20.34 4.51 12.10
N THR A 248 20.97 3.93 13.12
CA THR A 248 20.92 2.50 13.43
C THR A 248 20.15 2.33 14.73
N VAL A 249 19.10 1.51 14.72
CA VAL A 249 18.35 1.12 15.92
C VAL A 249 18.52 -0.39 16.09
N GLU A 250 19.11 -0.80 17.21
CA GLU A 250 19.43 -2.18 17.55
C GLU A 250 18.66 -2.62 18.80
N TRP A 251 18.08 -3.81 18.78
CA TRP A 251 17.44 -4.45 19.92
C TRP A 251 17.76 -5.95 19.93
N ASP A 252 17.36 -6.66 20.99
CA ASP A 252 17.74 -8.07 21.21
C ASP A 252 17.44 -9.00 20.03
N LYS A 253 16.40 -8.70 19.24
CA LYS A 253 15.89 -9.55 18.15
C LYS A 253 16.14 -8.98 16.75
N GLY A 254 16.87 -7.87 16.62
CA GLY A 254 17.10 -7.30 15.30
C GLY A 254 17.74 -5.91 15.27
N ARG A 255 17.84 -5.41 14.04
CA ARG A 255 18.44 -4.12 13.73
C ARG A 255 17.73 -3.51 12.53
N VAL A 256 17.44 -2.21 12.60
CA VAL A 256 17.01 -1.41 11.45
C VAL A 256 18.02 -0.28 11.22
N VAL A 257 18.31 0.00 9.94
CA VAL A 257 19.25 1.03 9.53
C VAL A 257 18.58 1.89 8.47
N GLU A 258 18.41 3.17 8.74
CA GLU A 258 17.81 4.13 7.82
C GLU A 258 18.70 5.36 7.62
N LYS A 259 18.47 6.05 6.51
CA LYS A 259 19.11 7.35 6.25
C LYS A 259 18.10 8.46 6.49
N VAL A 260 18.34 9.23 7.55
CA VAL A 260 17.55 10.42 7.87
C VAL A 260 18.22 11.66 7.31
N ILE A 261 17.46 12.46 6.57
CA ILE A 261 17.99 13.64 5.89
C ILE A 261 17.74 14.87 6.78
N THR A 262 18.80 15.62 7.08
CA THR A 262 18.72 16.91 7.78
C THR A 262 19.48 17.96 7.00
N TRP A 263 18.77 18.70 6.14
CA TRP A 263 19.39 19.73 5.30
C TRP A 263 19.64 21.04 6.04
N ASP A 264 18.90 21.33 7.12
CA ASP A 264 18.96 22.63 7.80
C ASP A 264 19.89 22.65 9.01
N SER A 265 20.53 21.52 9.31
CA SER A 265 21.55 21.45 10.35
C SER A 265 22.77 22.31 10.00
N PRO A 266 23.36 23.04 10.95
CA PRO A 266 24.53 23.86 10.68
C PRO A 266 25.72 22.99 10.27
N LYS A 267 26.48 23.47 9.30
CA LYS A 267 27.73 22.84 8.86
C LYS A 267 28.74 22.84 10.02
N PRO A 268 29.34 21.69 10.38
CA PRO A 268 30.42 21.68 11.36
C PRO A 268 31.62 22.54 10.88
N ALA A 269 32.18 23.35 11.77
CA ALA A 269 33.17 24.38 11.42
C ALA A 269 34.40 23.87 10.63
N LYS A 270 34.82 22.61 10.88
CA LYS A 270 36.00 22.00 10.24
C LYS A 270 35.69 21.20 8.97
N THR A 271 34.42 21.10 8.58
CA THR A 271 34.03 20.32 7.39
C THR A 271 34.30 21.12 6.12
N ARG A 272 34.80 20.47 5.06
CA ARG A 272 34.90 21.06 3.72
C ARG A 272 33.81 20.45 2.84
N TYR A 273 33.14 21.30 2.06
CA TYR A 273 32.26 20.80 1.01
C TYR A 273 33.11 20.46 -0.20
N GLU A 274 32.82 19.31 -0.81
CA GLU A 274 33.34 18.94 -2.11
C GLU A 274 32.21 19.03 -3.13
N THR A 275 32.52 19.59 -4.30
CA THR A 275 31.58 19.65 -5.43
C THR A 275 31.76 18.41 -6.29
N ILE A 276 30.68 17.66 -6.52
CA ILE A 276 30.70 16.53 -7.45
C ILE A 276 30.33 17.03 -8.84
N ASN A 277 31.18 16.76 -9.83
CA ASN A 277 30.90 17.08 -11.22
C ASN A 277 29.78 16.17 -11.77
N LEU A 278 28.57 16.70 -11.94
CA LEU A 278 27.49 15.94 -12.58
C LEU A 278 27.37 16.21 -14.09
N ALA A 279 28.26 17.02 -14.69
CA ALA A 279 28.22 17.32 -16.13
C ALA A 279 28.10 16.07 -17.04
N PRO A 280 28.74 14.91 -16.71
CA PRO A 280 28.57 13.69 -17.50
C PRO A 280 27.15 13.09 -17.47
N HIS A 281 26.32 13.44 -16.49
CA HIS A 281 25.01 12.84 -16.26
C HIS A 281 23.84 13.63 -16.86
N PHE A 282 24.03 14.90 -17.26
CA PHE A 282 22.93 15.60 -17.92
C PHE A 282 22.88 15.23 -19.40
N ASN A 283 21.66 15.17 -19.92
CA ASN A 283 21.43 14.91 -21.34
C ASN A 283 21.47 16.21 -22.15
N ASP A 284 21.11 17.34 -21.54
CA ASP A 284 21.02 18.63 -22.21
C ASP A 284 21.08 19.82 -21.22
N GLN A 285 20.93 21.05 -21.72
CA GLN A 285 20.75 22.26 -20.93
C GLN A 285 19.32 22.35 -20.36
N VAL A 286 19.16 22.95 -19.18
CA VAL A 286 17.84 23.13 -18.55
C VAL A 286 16.89 23.98 -19.41
N THR A 287 17.45 24.93 -20.17
CA THR A 287 16.72 25.79 -21.11
C THR A 287 16.06 25.01 -22.25
N ARG A 288 16.44 23.75 -22.46
CA ARG A 288 15.92 22.86 -23.52
C ARG A 288 14.92 21.80 -23.04
N ILE A 289 14.54 21.78 -21.75
CA ILE A 289 13.70 20.71 -21.17
C ILE A 289 12.34 20.50 -21.87
N PHE A 290 11.79 21.55 -22.51
CA PHE A 290 10.55 21.48 -23.29
C PHE A 290 10.75 21.72 -24.79
N GLN A 291 12.00 21.64 -25.27
CA GLN A 291 12.35 21.74 -26.69
C GLN A 291 12.74 20.40 -27.29
N ASN A 292 12.98 19.39 -26.45
CA ASN A 292 13.31 18.03 -26.87
C ASN A 292 12.04 17.22 -27.11
N GLU A 293 12.10 16.26 -28.05
CA GLU A 293 11.00 15.35 -28.33
C GLU A 293 11.15 14.02 -27.58
N TYR A 294 10.16 13.71 -26.76
CA TYR A 294 10.02 12.48 -25.98
C TYR A 294 9.05 11.53 -26.69
N LEU A 295 9.59 10.78 -27.65
CA LEU A 295 8.81 9.87 -28.50
C LEU A 295 8.66 8.46 -27.92
N SER A 296 9.42 8.11 -26.89
CA SER A 296 9.40 6.77 -26.28
C SER A 296 9.83 6.82 -24.79
N PRO A 297 9.28 5.96 -23.91
CA PRO A 297 8.19 5.01 -24.17
C PRO A 297 6.83 5.70 -24.30
N ARG A 298 5.95 5.17 -25.17
CA ARG A 298 4.56 5.63 -25.31
C ARG A 298 3.60 4.46 -25.09
N PRO A 299 2.45 4.68 -24.44
CA PRO A 299 1.45 3.63 -24.23
C PRO A 299 0.92 3.10 -25.58
N GLU A 300 0.83 1.78 -25.72
CA GLU A 300 0.29 1.10 -26.91
C GLU A 300 -1.26 1.05 -26.93
N GLY A 301 -1.91 1.50 -25.87
CA GLY A 301 -3.37 1.48 -25.71
C GLY A 301 -4.05 2.84 -25.98
N PRO A 302 -5.39 2.87 -26.06
CA PRO A 302 -6.15 4.10 -26.27
C PRO A 302 -6.08 4.98 -25.02
N THR A 303 -5.15 5.93 -25.03
CA THR A 303 -4.99 6.95 -23.99
C THR A 303 -4.80 8.32 -24.63
N LEU A 304 -5.18 9.37 -23.91
CA LEU A 304 -4.83 10.74 -24.28
C LEU A 304 -3.31 10.88 -24.20
N GLN A 305 -2.67 10.90 -25.37
CA GLN A 305 -1.20 10.96 -25.44
C GLN A 305 -0.67 12.30 -24.93
N LEU A 306 0.43 12.25 -24.19
CA LEU A 306 1.18 13.46 -23.83
C LEU A 306 1.82 14.07 -25.09
N PRO A 307 1.84 15.41 -25.21
CA PRO A 307 2.58 16.10 -26.26
C PRO A 307 4.05 15.66 -26.30
N THR A 308 4.64 15.67 -27.50
CA THR A 308 6.02 15.19 -27.72
C THR A 308 7.05 15.98 -26.93
N GLN A 309 6.80 17.25 -26.66
CA GLN A 309 7.67 18.13 -25.89
C GLN A 309 7.62 17.93 -24.36
N GLY A 310 6.76 17.03 -23.85
CA GLY A 310 6.67 16.71 -22.43
C GLY A 310 5.92 17.73 -21.55
N ILE A 311 5.30 18.76 -22.15
CA ILE A 311 4.44 19.74 -21.47
C ILE A 311 3.15 19.98 -22.28
N GLY A 312 2.04 20.17 -21.58
CA GLY A 312 0.70 20.39 -22.16
C GLY A 312 -0.31 19.35 -21.67
N ASN A 313 -1.57 19.55 -22.04
CA ASN A 313 -2.67 18.62 -21.73
C ASN A 313 -3.56 18.41 -22.96
N TRP A 314 -4.61 17.59 -22.82
CA TRP A 314 -5.49 17.23 -23.94
C TRP A 314 -6.27 18.42 -24.54
N CYS A 315 -6.55 19.47 -23.76
CA CYS A 315 -7.20 20.69 -24.26
C CYS A 315 -6.21 21.69 -24.87
N TYR A 316 -4.94 21.68 -24.41
CA TYR A 316 -3.90 22.62 -24.81
C TYR A 316 -2.59 21.89 -25.15
N PRO A 317 -2.57 21.05 -26.19
CA PRO A 317 -1.44 20.17 -26.49
C PRO A 317 -0.21 20.92 -27.01
N LEU A 318 -0.39 22.15 -27.49
CA LEU A 318 0.69 23.00 -28.03
C LEU A 318 1.25 24.00 -26.99
N THR A 319 0.88 23.86 -25.72
CA THR A 319 1.44 24.69 -24.65
C THR A 319 2.97 24.54 -24.62
N GLN A 320 3.68 25.66 -24.55
CA GLN A 320 5.13 25.71 -24.39
C GLN A 320 5.51 26.63 -23.23
N ALA A 321 6.58 26.26 -22.52
CA ALA A 321 7.19 27.10 -21.49
C ALA A 321 8.59 27.51 -21.94
N VAL A 322 8.85 28.81 -21.95
CA VAL A 322 10.19 29.35 -22.20
C VAL A 322 10.97 29.31 -20.88
N ILE A 323 12.01 28.48 -20.84
CA ILE A 323 12.86 28.35 -19.66
C ILE A 323 14.07 29.29 -19.82
N ASP A 324 14.08 30.35 -19.03
CA ASP A 324 15.20 31.29 -18.91
C ASP A 324 15.94 31.07 -17.58
N ASP A 325 17.25 30.86 -17.66
CA ASP A 325 18.13 30.68 -16.51
C ASP A 325 19.12 31.84 -16.29
N THR A 326 18.94 32.98 -16.98
CA THR A 326 19.80 34.17 -16.89
C THR A 326 19.95 34.68 -15.46
N GLY A 327 18.85 34.77 -14.69
CA GLY A 327 18.90 35.19 -13.29
C GLY A 327 19.77 34.28 -12.41
N LEU A 328 19.68 32.96 -12.62
CA LEU A 328 20.55 31.99 -11.92
C LEU A 328 22.01 32.14 -12.32
N ARG A 329 22.30 32.46 -13.59
CA ARG A 329 23.66 32.72 -14.09
C ARG A 329 24.25 33.98 -13.48
N GLN A 330 23.46 35.04 -13.38
CA GLN A 330 23.86 36.29 -12.73
C GLN A 330 24.22 36.06 -11.26
N LEU A 331 23.38 35.33 -10.51
CA LEU A 331 23.62 35.01 -9.11
C LEU A 331 24.88 34.15 -8.87
N ALA A 332 25.25 33.29 -9.82
CA ALA A 332 26.46 32.47 -9.71
C ALA A 332 27.76 33.26 -9.99
N GLY A 333 27.66 34.36 -10.74
CA GLY A 333 28.76 35.27 -11.08
C GLY A 333 29.98 34.60 -11.75
N ALA A 334 31.10 35.33 -11.82
CA ALA A 334 32.34 34.87 -12.46
C ALA A 334 32.97 33.63 -11.77
N LYS A 335 32.64 33.39 -10.50
CA LYS A 335 33.11 32.21 -9.75
C LYS A 335 32.27 30.96 -10.00
N MET A 336 31.17 31.09 -10.77
CA MET A 336 30.24 30.01 -11.12
C MET A 336 29.73 29.25 -9.90
N LYS A 337 29.54 29.98 -8.79
CA LYS A 337 29.14 29.42 -7.49
C LYS A 337 27.95 30.21 -6.99
N SER A 338 26.86 29.52 -6.68
CA SER A 338 25.69 30.07 -6.02
C SER A 338 25.46 29.37 -4.68
N ARG A 339 24.57 29.94 -3.85
CA ARG A 339 24.06 29.27 -2.65
C ARG A 339 22.73 28.60 -2.98
N CYS A 340 22.65 27.30 -2.74
CA CYS A 340 21.38 26.57 -2.71
C CYS A 340 20.66 26.81 -1.37
N PRO A 341 19.35 26.49 -1.25
CA PRO A 341 18.64 26.52 0.02
C PRO A 341 19.46 25.83 1.14
N GLY A 342 19.51 26.44 2.33
CA GLY A 342 20.36 25.97 3.45
C GLY A 342 21.85 26.33 3.31
N GLU A 343 22.18 27.43 2.62
CA GLU A 343 23.54 28.00 2.47
C GLU A 343 24.60 27.08 1.83
N ARG A 344 24.18 26.04 1.12
CA ARG A 344 25.10 25.07 0.52
C ARG A 344 25.76 25.63 -0.76
N PRO A 345 27.08 25.43 -0.95
CA PRO A 345 27.73 25.80 -2.20
C PRO A 345 27.21 24.93 -3.34
N CYS A 346 26.69 25.55 -4.40
CA CYS A 346 26.36 24.90 -5.64
C CYS A 346 27.24 25.49 -6.73
N ALA A 347 27.89 24.63 -7.52
CA ALA A 347 28.77 25.06 -8.60
C ALA A 347 28.12 24.74 -9.94
N ARG A 348 28.21 25.69 -10.88
CA ARG A 348 27.76 25.53 -12.26
C ARG A 348 28.98 25.31 -13.16
N PRO A 349 28.91 24.47 -14.21
CA PRO A 349 29.95 24.44 -15.23
C PRO A 349 30.07 25.76 -16.01
N ALA A 350 31.28 26.02 -16.50
CA ALA A 350 31.77 27.32 -16.92
C ALA A 350 31.28 27.87 -18.27
N ARG A 351 30.48 27.13 -19.03
CA ARG A 351 30.13 27.50 -20.40
C ARG A 351 28.62 27.52 -20.63
N PRO A 352 28.10 28.46 -21.43
CA PRO A 352 26.69 28.50 -21.85
C PRO A 352 26.21 27.15 -22.40
N GLU A 353 27.12 26.37 -23.00
CA GLU A 353 26.83 25.19 -23.81
C GLU A 353 26.93 23.82 -23.08
N ARG A 354 27.22 23.77 -21.77
CA ARG A 354 27.35 22.48 -21.04
C ARG A 354 26.24 22.22 -20.02
N ARG A 355 25.57 21.07 -20.21
CA ARG A 355 24.95 20.12 -19.26
C ARG A 355 25.14 20.47 -17.76
N THR A 356 24.06 20.83 -17.02
CA THR A 356 24.14 21.64 -15.78
C THR A 356 23.65 20.99 -14.47
N PHE A 357 24.52 20.94 -13.43
CA PHE A 357 24.35 20.98 -11.95
C PHE A 357 25.48 20.20 -11.22
N CYS A 358 25.84 20.55 -9.98
CA CYS A 358 26.77 19.80 -9.13
C CYS A 358 26.17 19.65 -7.72
N SER A 359 26.19 18.45 -7.15
CA SER A 359 25.73 18.17 -5.77
C SER A 359 26.91 18.05 -4.81
N CYS A 360 26.72 18.44 -3.55
CA CYS A 360 27.74 18.37 -2.52
C CYS A 360 27.54 17.15 -1.61
N ARG A 361 28.64 16.43 -1.32
CA ARG A 361 28.69 15.36 -0.32
C ARG A 361 29.51 15.80 0.88
N SER A 362 29.11 15.41 2.09
CA SER A 362 29.96 15.47 3.28
C SER A 362 30.75 14.16 3.42
N GLY A 363 32.07 14.22 3.51
CA GLY A 363 32.94 13.06 3.75
C GLY A 363 34.06 13.39 4.73
N ILE A 364 34.49 12.38 5.49
CA ILE A 364 35.73 12.40 6.29
C ILE A 364 36.82 11.79 5.40
N THR A 365 37.86 12.56 5.08
CA THR A 365 39.02 12.10 4.33
C THR A 365 39.87 11.16 5.19
N THR A 366 39.96 9.89 4.82
CA THR A 366 41.09 9.00 5.16
C THR A 366 41.92 8.73 3.91
N PRO A 367 43.26 8.79 3.98
CA PRO A 367 44.14 8.62 2.84
C PRO A 367 44.41 7.13 2.59
N THR A 368 43.42 6.41 2.08
CA THR A 368 43.64 5.09 1.46
C THR A 368 42.68 4.98 0.30
N ARG A 369 43.20 4.72 -0.90
CA ARG A 369 42.39 4.40 -2.08
C ARG A 369 41.77 3.00 -1.89
N PRO A 370 40.45 2.81 -1.99
CA PRO A 370 39.91 1.56 -2.49
C PRO A 370 39.28 1.82 -3.85
N ARG A 371 39.62 0.96 -4.82
CA ARG A 371 38.91 0.87 -6.09
C ARG A 371 37.44 0.54 -5.81
N CYS A 372 36.54 1.48 -6.07
CA CYS A 372 35.11 1.18 -6.10
C CYS A 372 34.76 0.55 -7.45
N ARG A 373 34.62 -0.78 -7.50
CA ARG A 373 33.78 -1.46 -8.50
C ARG A 373 32.33 -1.29 -8.04
N TRP A 374 31.49 -0.63 -8.84
CA TRP A 374 30.04 -0.66 -8.67
C TRP A 374 29.42 -1.30 -9.91
N GLY A 375 28.76 -2.43 -9.68
CA GLY A 375 27.88 -3.08 -10.64
C GLY A 375 26.62 -2.23 -10.85
N ALA A 376 26.12 -2.27 -12.09
CA ALA A 376 24.94 -1.56 -12.53
C ALA A 376 23.68 -2.04 -11.79
N ASN A 377 22.90 -1.10 -11.26
CA ASN A 377 21.45 -1.27 -11.18
C ASN A 377 20.78 0.13 -11.27
N PRO A 378 20.00 0.42 -12.34
CA PRO A 378 19.43 1.73 -12.59
C PRO A 378 17.99 1.77 -12.08
N ALA A 379 17.74 2.37 -10.92
CA ALA A 379 16.40 2.81 -10.55
C ALA A 379 16.49 3.85 -9.44
N THR A 380 15.61 4.84 -9.52
CA THR A 380 15.30 5.89 -8.52
C THR A 380 16.28 7.07 -8.42
N LEU A 381 16.10 8.01 -9.36
CA LEU A 381 16.35 9.43 -9.14
C LEU A 381 14.98 10.09 -8.89
N THR A 382 14.65 10.35 -7.64
CA THR A 382 13.61 11.30 -7.23
C THR A 382 14.27 12.67 -7.06
N CYS A 383 13.65 13.71 -7.64
CA CYS A 383 14.13 15.09 -7.73
C CYS A 383 14.51 15.73 -6.40
#